data_AF-A1ZVS3-F1
#
_entry.id   AF-A1ZVS3-F1
#
_cell.length_a   1.000
_cell.length_b   1.000
_cell.length_c   1.000
_cell.angle_alpha   90.00
_cell.angle_beta   90.00
_cell.angle_gamma   90.00
#
_symmetry.space_group_name_H-M   'P 1'
#
loop_
_entity.id
_entity.type
_entity.pdbx_description
1 polymer ?
#
loop_
_entity_poly.entity_id
_entity_poly.type
_entity_poly.pdbx_seq_one_letter_code
_entity_poly.pdbx_strand_id
1 'polypeptide(L)'
;MSFQNIDVAEFKHKIAQEPDAVILDVRSPIELEDGSVPNHQLIDIMQPDFASKIAELDKEKTYLVYCRSGNRSGKACALMAEMGFTKLYNLAGGIMAWNEAL
;
A
#
# COMPACT_ATOMS: atom_id res chain seq x y z
N MET A 1 -2.56 -6.52 16.44
CA MET A 1 -1.75 -5.82 15.41
C MET A 1 -2.67 -5.60 14.22
N SER A 2 -2.89 -4.35 13.83
CA SER A 2 -3.92 -3.99 12.84
C SER A 2 -3.47 -4.20 11.39
N PHE A 3 -2.17 -4.32 11.15
CA PHE A 3 -1.52 -4.65 9.87
C PHE A 3 -0.08 -5.12 10.14
N GLN A 4 0.59 -5.64 9.11
CA GLN A 4 1.99 -6.09 9.20
C GLN A 4 2.91 -5.13 8.43
N ASN A 5 4.08 -4.83 8.97
CA ASN A 5 5.15 -4.16 8.23
C ASN A 5 6.06 -5.22 7.65
N ILE A 6 6.27 -5.19 6.33
CA ILE A 6 7.08 -6.18 5.61
C ILE A 6 8.16 -5.48 4.79
N ASP A 7 9.28 -6.16 4.58
CA ASP A 7 10.37 -5.64 3.76
C ASP A 7 10.11 -5.83 2.25
N VAL A 8 11.04 -5.38 1.41
CA VAL A 8 10.90 -5.50 -0.05
C VAL A 8 10.88 -6.95 -0.53
N ALA A 9 11.64 -7.85 0.09
CA ALA A 9 11.71 -9.25 -0.32
C ALA A 9 10.38 -9.96 -0.04
N GLU A 10 9.82 -9.76 1.16
CA GLU A 10 8.49 -10.24 1.53
C GLU A 10 7.40 -9.62 0.67
N PHE A 11 7.49 -8.32 0.36
CA PHE A 11 6.54 -7.64 -0.52
C PHE A 11 6.54 -8.23 -1.93
N LYS A 12 7.72 -8.44 -2.53
CA LYS A 12 7.88 -9.14 -3.82
C LYS A 12 7.33 -10.57 -3.76
N HIS A 13 7.59 -11.29 -2.67
CA HIS A 13 7.08 -12.64 -2.48
C HIS A 13 5.55 -12.67 -2.46
N LYS A 14 4.91 -11.73 -1.75
CA LYS A 14 3.44 -11.62 -1.73
C LYS A 14 2.84 -11.29 -3.08
N ILE A 15 3.44 -10.37 -3.83
CA ILE A 15 3.01 -10.08 -5.22
C ILE A 15 3.05 -11.37 -6.06
N ALA A 16 4.07 -12.22 -5.89
CA ALA A 16 4.21 -13.45 -6.66
C ALA A 16 3.27 -14.58 -6.23
N GLN A 17 2.93 -14.68 -4.93
CA GLN A 17 2.08 -15.75 -4.39
C GLN A 17 0.59 -15.42 -4.38
N GLU A 18 0.24 -14.14 -4.33
CA GLU A 18 -1.13 -13.66 -4.21
C GLU A 18 -1.48 -12.79 -5.44
N PRO A 19 -1.79 -13.39 -6.60
CA PRO A 19 -2.04 -12.65 -7.84
C PRO A 19 -3.26 -11.72 -7.76
N ASP A 20 -4.19 -12.00 -6.83
CA ASP A 20 -5.36 -11.16 -6.56
C ASP A 20 -5.10 -10.04 -5.53
N ALA A 21 -3.87 -9.94 -5.01
CA ALA A 21 -3.50 -8.88 -4.08
C ALA A 21 -3.53 -7.52 -4.79
N VAL A 22 -4.06 -6.52 -4.10
CA VAL A 22 -4.11 -5.14 -4.57
C VAL A 22 -2.88 -4.42 -4.05
N ILE A 23 -2.05 -3.94 -4.97
CA ILE A 23 -0.93 -3.06 -4.64
C ILE A 23 -1.49 -1.62 -4.58
N LEU A 24 -1.44 -0.99 -3.41
CA LEU A 24 -2.01 0.33 -3.19
C LEU A 24 -0.90 1.37 -2.96
N ASP A 25 -0.74 2.28 -3.90
CA ASP A 25 0.09 3.47 -3.75
C ASP A 25 -0.74 4.60 -3.14
N VAL A 26 -0.35 5.05 -1.94
CA VAL A 26 -1.03 6.14 -1.25
C VAL A 26 -0.30 7.49 -1.34
N ARG A 27 0.66 7.61 -2.26
CA ARG A 27 1.34 8.87 -2.58
C ARG A 27 0.46 9.81 -3.40
N SER A 28 0.97 11.01 -3.61
CA SER A 28 0.39 11.96 -4.57
C SER A 28 0.75 11.59 -6.01
N PRO A 29 -0.08 11.95 -7.01
CA PRO A 29 0.18 11.61 -8.42
C PRO A 29 1.52 12.11 -8.96
N ILE A 30 2.01 13.26 -8.47
CA ILE A 30 3.30 13.83 -8.88
C ILE A 30 4.48 12.96 -8.45
N GLU A 31 4.36 12.21 -7.34
CA GLU A 31 5.42 11.32 -6.87
C GLU A 31 5.57 10.06 -7.74
N LEU A 32 4.64 9.77 -8.66
CA LEU A 32 4.75 8.63 -9.57
C LEU A 32 5.86 8.79 -10.61
N GLU A 33 6.32 10.02 -10.86
CA GLU A 33 7.46 10.30 -11.74
C GLU A 33 8.77 9.73 -11.19
N ASP A 34 8.88 9.56 -9.87
CA ASP A 34 10.03 8.94 -9.18
C ASP A 34 10.01 7.39 -9.23
N GLY A 35 9.08 6.81 -10.00
CA GLY A 35 8.86 5.38 -10.10
C GLY A 35 7.71 4.88 -9.23
N SER A 36 7.24 3.68 -9.54
CA SER A 36 6.12 3.03 -8.86
C SER A 36 6.26 1.51 -8.93
N VAL A 37 5.60 0.81 -8.00
CA VAL A 37 5.46 -0.65 -8.09
C VAL A 37 4.51 -0.97 -9.27
N PRO A 38 4.84 -1.94 -10.13
CA PRO A 38 3.96 -2.34 -11.24
C PRO A 38 2.57 -2.77 -10.77
N ASN A 39 1.55 -2.55 -11.60
CA ASN A 39 0.15 -2.91 -11.33
C ASN A 39 -0.45 -2.28 -10.05
N HIS A 40 0.07 -1.14 -9.61
CA HIS A 40 -0.49 -0.42 -8.47
C HIS A 40 -1.82 0.27 -8.81
N GLN A 41 -2.67 0.40 -7.80
CA GLN A 41 -3.77 1.34 -7.75
C GLN A 41 -3.33 2.57 -6.96
N LEU A 42 -3.66 3.78 -7.44
CA LEU A 42 -3.34 5.03 -6.77
C LEU A 42 -4.56 5.56 -5.99
N ILE A 43 -4.40 5.76 -4.68
CA ILE A 43 -5.37 6.49 -3.85
C ILE A 43 -4.58 7.39 -2.89
N ASP A 44 -4.43 8.66 -3.26
CA ASP A 44 -3.66 9.64 -2.51
C ASP A 44 -4.26 9.91 -1.12
N ILE A 45 -3.52 9.56 -0.06
CA ILE A 45 -3.91 9.77 1.34
C ILE A 45 -4.07 11.24 1.74
N MET A 46 -3.49 12.15 0.96
CA MET A 46 -3.56 13.59 1.23
C MET A 46 -4.85 14.20 0.69
N GLN A 47 -5.63 13.48 -0.13
CA GLN A 47 -6.90 13.96 -0.65
C GLN A 47 -8.02 13.81 0.40
N PRO A 48 -8.95 14.77 0.47
CA PRO A 48 -10.06 14.71 1.43
C PRO A 48 -11.02 13.52 1.18
N ASP A 49 -11.01 12.97 -0.04
CA ASP A 49 -11.85 11.83 -0.43
C ASP A 49 -11.20 10.46 -0.18
N PHE A 50 -10.02 10.40 0.44
CA PHE A 50 -9.27 9.17 0.69
C PHE A 50 -10.13 8.11 1.40
N ALA A 51 -10.74 8.46 2.54
CA ALA A 51 -11.53 7.52 3.33
C ALA A 51 -12.75 6.97 2.54
N SER A 52 -13.40 7.81 1.74
CA SER A 52 -14.52 7.40 0.89
C SER A 52 -14.06 6.41 -0.18
N LYS A 53 -12.93 6.67 -0.85
CA LYS A 53 -12.36 5.76 -1.86
C LYS A 53 -11.93 4.43 -1.25
N ILE A 54 -11.32 4.43 -0.07
CA ILE A 54 -10.97 3.20 0.65
C ILE A 54 -12.21 2.39 1.01
N ALA A 55 -13.30 3.04 1.42
CA ALA A 55 -14.54 2.36 1.80
C ALA A 55 -15.23 1.61 0.64
N GLU A 56 -14.94 1.98 -0.61
CA GLU A 56 -15.44 1.31 -1.81
C GLU A 56 -14.63 0.06 -2.19
N LEU A 57 -13.46 -0.16 -1.57
CA LEU A 57 -12.60 -1.29 -1.86
C LEU A 57 -13.12 -2.60 -1.26
N ASP A 58 -12.78 -3.71 -1.90
CA ASP A 58 -13.14 -5.05 -1.45
C ASP A 58 -12.32 -5.46 -0.22
N LYS A 59 -12.98 -5.61 0.93
CA LYS A 59 -12.34 -5.86 2.23
C LYS A 59 -11.76 -7.28 2.38
N GLU A 60 -12.16 -8.21 1.52
CA GLU A 60 -11.71 -9.61 1.55
C GLU A 60 -10.35 -9.81 0.86
N LYS A 61 -9.94 -8.84 0.04
CA LYS A 61 -8.67 -8.87 -0.68
C LYS A 61 -7.47 -8.56 0.22
N THR A 62 -6.32 -9.04 -0.21
CA THR A 62 -5.03 -8.65 0.34
C THR A 62 -4.62 -7.29 -0.20
N TYR A 63 -4.19 -6.38 0.67
CA TYR A 63 -3.64 -5.08 0.28
C TYR A 63 -2.17 -4.96 0.67
N LEU A 64 -1.36 -4.67 -0.35
CA LEU A 64 0.05 -4.36 -0.26
C LEU A 64 0.21 -2.85 -0.43
N VAL A 65 0.29 -2.12 0.68
CA VAL A 65 0.20 -0.66 0.71
C VAL A 65 1.59 -0.06 0.85
N TYR A 66 1.89 0.95 0.05
CA TYR A 66 3.16 1.68 0.14
C TYR A 66 2.98 3.17 -0.08
N CYS A 67 3.94 3.94 0.43
CA CYS A 67 4.08 5.35 0.13
C CYS A 67 5.55 5.66 -0.20
N ARG A 68 6.00 6.91 -0.02
CA ARG A 68 7.43 7.25 -0.19
C ARG A 68 8.36 6.48 0.76
N SER A 69 8.08 6.44 2.06
CA SER A 69 8.99 5.89 3.09
C SER A 69 8.40 4.82 4.03
N GLY A 70 7.12 4.46 3.86
CA GLY A 70 6.37 3.56 4.76
C GLY A 70 5.51 4.27 5.83
N ASN A 71 5.71 5.57 6.08
CA ASN A 71 4.97 6.28 7.15
C ASN A 71 3.50 6.55 6.81
N ARG A 72 3.23 7.08 5.60
CA ARG A 72 1.86 7.39 5.16
C ARG A 72 1.05 6.11 4.93
N SER A 73 1.67 5.10 4.33
CA SER A 73 1.05 3.79 4.13
C SER A 73 0.75 3.07 5.44
N GLY A 74 1.58 3.21 6.48
CA GLY A 74 1.23 2.74 7.83
C GLY A 74 -0.05 3.37 8.39
N LYS A 75 -0.25 4.68 8.16
CA LYS A 75 -1.51 5.38 8.54
C LYS A 75 -2.69 4.92 7.71
N ALA A 76 -2.50 4.73 6.40
CA ALA A 76 -3.53 4.16 5.52
C ALA A 76 -3.96 2.76 6.01
N CYS A 77 -3.00 1.87 6.30
CA CYS A 77 -3.29 0.54 6.83
C CYS A 77 -4.03 0.61 8.17
N ALA A 78 -3.68 1.53 9.07
CA ALA A 78 -4.41 1.70 10.33
C ALA A 78 -5.88 2.07 10.08
N LEU A 79 -6.15 3.04 9.20
CA LEU A 79 -7.51 3.42 8.83
C LEU A 79 -8.27 2.27 8.16
N MET A 80 -7.63 1.57 7.21
CA MET A 80 -8.22 0.39 6.56
C MET A 80 -8.57 -0.68 7.59
N ALA A 81 -7.72 -0.93 8.58
CA ALA A 81 -8.01 -1.90 9.62
C ALA A 81 -9.23 -1.50 10.46
N GLU A 82 -9.37 -0.22 10.80
CA GLU A 82 -10.56 0.32 11.48
C GLU A 82 -11.84 0.16 10.63
N MET A 83 -11.70 0.19 9.31
CA MET A 83 -12.78 -0.04 8.35
C MET A 83 -13.11 -1.53 8.12
N GLY A 84 -12.37 -2.44 8.75
CA GLY A 84 -12.63 -3.89 8.71
C GLY A 84 -11.79 -4.68 7.70
N PHE A 85 -10.75 -4.08 7.10
CA PHE A 85 -9.80 -4.81 6.26
C PHE A 85 -8.88 -5.66 7.15
N THR A 86 -8.65 -6.91 6.78
CA THR A 86 -7.93 -7.88 7.64
C THR A 86 -6.57 -8.30 7.10
N LYS A 87 -6.36 -8.21 5.78
CA LYS A 87 -5.12 -8.64 5.08
C LYS A 87 -4.32 -7.44 4.60
N LEU A 88 -3.70 -6.73 5.55
CA LEU A 88 -3.00 -5.47 5.29
C LEU A 88 -1.51 -5.60 5.53
N TYR A 89 -0.72 -5.21 4.53
CA TYR A 89 0.74 -5.24 4.58
C TYR A 89 1.29 -3.89 4.13
N ASN A 90 2.08 -3.26 4.99
CA ASN A 90 2.78 -2.00 4.72
C ASN A 90 4.21 -2.29 4.26
N LEU A 91 4.61 -1.72 3.12
CA LEU A 91 6.01 -1.76 2.67
C LEU A 91 6.89 -0.86 3.55
N ALA A 92 7.71 -1.48 4.39
CA ALA A 92 8.72 -0.78 5.17
C ALA A 92 9.74 -0.11 4.22
N GLY A 93 10.02 1.17 4.44
CA GLY A 93 10.89 1.96 3.56
C GLY A 93 10.22 2.47 2.27
N GLY A 94 9.00 2.01 1.96
CA GLY A 94 8.20 2.49 0.84
C GLY A 94 8.89 2.33 -0.52
N ILE A 95 8.54 3.22 -1.46
CA ILE A 95 9.12 3.22 -2.81
C ILE A 95 10.64 3.46 -2.82
N MET A 96 11.18 4.15 -1.80
CA MET A 96 12.63 4.35 -1.71
C MET A 96 13.37 3.02 -1.55
N ALA A 97 12.95 2.20 -0.59
CA ALA A 97 13.52 0.87 -0.40
C ALA A 97 13.24 -0.05 -1.59
N TRP A 98 12.06 0.05 -2.22
CA TRP A 98 11.76 -0.69 -3.44
C TRP A 98 12.77 -0.38 -4.55
N ASN A 99 13.02 0.91 -4.82
CA ASN A 99 13.92 1.36 -5.87
C ASN A 99 15.39 1.00 -5.59
N GLU A 100 15.82 0.98 -4.32
CA GLU A 100 17.17 0.52 -3.94
C GLU A 100 17.37 -1.00 -4.16
N ALA A 101 16.29 -1.77 -4.18
CA ALA A 101 16.30 -3.22 -4.33
C ALA A 101 15.88 -3.69 -5.75
N LEU A 102 15.79 -2.77 -6.71
CA LEU A 102 15.65 -3.06 -8.15
C LEU A 102 17.02 -3.35 -8.76
#